data_AF-A0A1B8J755-F1
#
_entry.id   AF-A0A1B8J755-F1
#
_cell.length_a   1.000
_cell.length_b   1.000
_cell.length_c   1.000
_cell.angle_alpha   90.00
_cell.angle_beta   90.00
_cell.angle_gamma   90.00
#
_symmetry.space_group_name_H-M   'P 1'
#
loop_
_entity.id
_entity.type
_entity.pdbx_description
1 polymer ?
#
loop_
_entity_poly.entity_id
_entity_poly.type
_entity_poly.pdbx_seq_one_letter_code
_entity_poly.pdbx_strand_id
1 'polypeptide(L)'
;MSQMHFSRIQKFIIRWKTRSLGADIDALILIVSVLVYMGRNEMTEQLEIAKQIINNRVKQTGMAHVVYERVEVEVAEYLSNEGLYIRARDRMFEEITHDIQLYGIALDMLQGEKNASKLQIVRSVVQKAYDEEYTINKESKRLLESQEISLKG
;
A
#
# COMPACT_ATOMS: atom_id res chain seq x y z
N MET A 1 -19.31 18.96 -0.94
CA MET A 1 -18.11 18.44 -1.61
C MET A 1 -16.98 19.44 -1.41
N SER A 2 -16.04 19.18 -0.51
CA SER A 2 -14.76 19.89 -0.58
C SER A 2 -13.93 19.17 -1.63
N GLN A 3 -13.65 19.85 -2.73
CA GLN A 3 -12.58 19.40 -3.62
C GLN A 3 -11.30 19.32 -2.78
N MET A 4 -10.54 18.21 -2.88
CA MET A 4 -9.22 18.05 -2.25
C MET A 4 -8.23 19.02 -2.90
N HIS A 5 -8.38 20.30 -2.61
CA HIS A 5 -7.67 21.39 -3.25
C HIS A 5 -6.59 21.91 -2.32
N PHE A 6 -5.41 21.30 -2.41
CA PHE A 6 -4.24 21.68 -1.62
C PHE A 6 -3.32 22.59 -2.43
N SER A 7 -2.94 23.74 -1.86
CA SER A 7 -1.88 24.56 -2.44
C SER A 7 -0.52 23.86 -2.35
N ARG A 8 0.45 24.25 -3.19
CA ARG A 8 1.81 23.69 -3.17
C ARG A 8 2.46 23.79 -1.78
N ILE A 9 2.22 24.89 -1.07
CA ILE A 9 2.74 25.12 0.28
C ILE A 9 2.08 24.17 1.29
N GLN A 10 0.76 24.01 1.22
CA GLN A 10 0.03 23.06 2.09
C GLN A 10 0.51 21.63 1.89
N LYS A 11 0.66 21.19 0.63
CA LYS A 11 1.21 19.85 0.31
C LYS A 11 2.60 19.66 0.92
N PHE A 12 3.46 20.67 0.84
CA PHE A 12 4.80 20.62 1.43
C PHE A 12 4.76 20.51 2.95
N ILE A 13 3.93 21.32 3.63
CA ILE A 13 3.80 21.28 5.09
C ILE A 13 3.29 19.91 5.55
N ILE A 14 2.26 19.37 4.91
CA ILE A 14 1.69 18.06 5.25
C ILE A 14 2.73 16.96 5.06
N ARG A 15 3.46 16.97 3.93
CA ARG A 15 4.59 16.07 3.65
C ARG A 15 5.66 16.12 4.72
N TRP A 16 6.00 17.32 5.17
CA TRP A 16 7.04 17.52 6.16
C TRP A 16 6.61 17.00 7.54
N LYS A 17 5.36 17.26 7.94
CA LYS A 17 4.81 16.77 9.23
C LYS A 17 4.82 15.25 9.35
N THR A 18 4.63 14.51 8.25
CA THR A 18 4.63 13.04 8.30
C THR A 18 6.00 12.41 8.18
N ARG A 19 7.03 13.16 7.73
CA ARG A 19 8.36 12.61 7.41
C ARG A 19 9.10 12.02 8.62
N SER A 20 8.75 12.45 9.84
CA SER A 20 9.36 11.95 11.08
C SER A 20 8.57 10.83 11.75
N LEU A 21 7.48 10.34 11.15
CA LEU A 21 6.57 9.37 11.79
C LEU A 21 7.03 7.92 11.66
N GLY A 22 8.06 7.64 10.86
CA GLY A 22 8.68 6.33 10.73
C GLY A 22 8.13 5.48 9.58
N ALA A 23 8.83 4.38 9.28
CA ALA A 23 8.58 3.54 8.11
C ALA A 23 7.17 2.90 8.11
N ASP A 24 6.67 2.45 9.26
CA ASP A 24 5.34 1.85 9.37
C ASP A 24 4.22 2.81 8.96
N ILE A 25 4.36 4.09 9.31
CA ILE A 25 3.39 5.13 8.95
C ILE A 25 3.51 5.48 7.47
N ASP A 26 4.73 5.53 6.93
CA ASP A 26 4.94 5.75 5.49
C ASP A 26 4.33 4.61 4.66
N ALA A 27 4.48 3.35 5.10
CA ALA A 27 3.84 2.19 4.47
C ALA A 27 2.31 2.28 4.55
N LEU A 28 1.76 2.65 5.71
CA LEU A 28 0.32 2.86 5.89
C LEU A 28 -0.21 3.95 4.93
N ILE A 29 0.47 5.10 4.83
CA ILE A 29 0.09 6.20 3.93
C ILE A 29 0.10 5.72 2.47
N LEU A 30 1.16 5.02 2.07
CA LEU A 30 1.30 4.48 0.72
C LEU A 30 0.14 3.55 0.38
N ILE A 31 -0.07 2.51 1.20
CA ILE A 31 -1.09 1.49 0.95
C ILE A 31 -2.48 2.10 0.94
N VAL A 32 -2.83 2.88 1.98
CA VAL A 32 -4.16 3.47 2.08
C VAL A 32 -4.44 4.43 0.94
N SER A 33 -3.49 5.30 0.56
CA SER A 33 -3.69 6.24 -0.56
C SER A 33 -3.90 5.54 -1.90
N VAL A 34 -3.15 4.46 -2.17
CA VAL A 34 -3.31 3.67 -3.39
C VAL A 34 -4.67 2.97 -3.42
N LEU A 35 -5.10 2.37 -2.30
CA LEU A 35 -6.37 1.66 -2.21
C LEU A 35 -7.57 2.60 -2.32
N VAL A 36 -7.52 3.79 -1.71
CA VAL A 36 -8.53 4.83 -1.89
C VAL A 36 -8.68 5.19 -3.37
N TYR A 37 -7.56 5.43 -4.07
CA TYR A 37 -7.60 5.76 -5.49
C TYR A 37 -8.03 4.59 -6.37
N MET A 38 -7.67 3.35 -6.02
CA MET A 38 -8.16 2.15 -6.69
C MET A 38 -9.69 2.03 -6.57
N GLY A 39 -10.24 2.44 -5.43
CA GLY A 39 -11.68 2.52 -5.14
C GLY A 39 -12.39 3.80 -5.61
N ARG A 40 -11.74 4.66 -6.41
CA ARG A 40 -12.21 6.04 -6.74
C ARG A 40 -13.63 6.18 -7.29
N ASN A 41 -14.24 5.11 -7.80
CA ASN A 41 -15.65 5.13 -8.22
C ASN A 41 -16.60 5.46 -7.05
N GLU A 42 -16.19 5.14 -5.82
CA GLU A 42 -16.90 5.43 -4.57
C GLU A 42 -15.97 6.20 -3.61
N MET A 43 -15.32 7.25 -4.12
CA MET A 43 -14.23 7.97 -3.42
C MET A 43 -14.58 8.40 -1.99
N THR A 44 -15.79 8.94 -1.78
CA THR A 44 -16.23 9.39 -0.45
C THR A 44 -16.27 8.24 0.55
N GLU A 45 -16.84 7.09 0.14
CA GLU A 45 -16.91 5.89 0.99
C GLU A 45 -15.51 5.37 1.31
N GLN A 46 -14.62 5.34 0.31
CA GLN A 46 -13.25 4.88 0.48
C GLN A 46 -12.43 5.78 1.40
N LEU A 47 -12.63 7.10 1.34
CA LEU A 47 -11.99 8.05 2.25
C LEU A 47 -12.48 7.88 3.70
N GLU A 48 -13.78 7.63 3.91
CA GLU A 48 -14.30 7.34 5.26
C GLU A 48 -13.73 6.03 5.84
N ILE A 49 -13.65 4.97 5.01
CA ILE A 49 -13.01 3.71 5.43
C ILE A 49 -11.53 3.94 5.76
N ALA A 50 -10.80 4.68 4.91
CA ALA A 50 -9.40 5.03 5.14
C ALA A 50 -9.21 5.77 6.47
N LYS A 51 -10.09 6.74 6.76
CA LYS A 51 -10.08 7.49 8.02
C LYS A 51 -10.28 6.58 9.23
N GLN A 52 -11.19 5.62 9.16
CA GLN A 52 -11.41 4.64 10.23
C GLN A 52 -10.18 3.76 10.45
N ILE A 53 -9.60 3.23 9.37
CA ILE A 53 -8.39 2.40 9.44
C ILE A 53 -7.20 3.17 10.05
N ILE A 54 -6.99 4.41 9.62
CA ILE A 54 -5.92 5.27 10.15
C ILE A 54 -6.14 5.55 11.63
N ASN A 55 -7.36 5.89 12.05
CA ASN A 55 -7.68 6.10 13.47
C ASN A 55 -7.44 4.86 14.33
N ASN A 56 -7.71 3.66 13.79
CA ASN A 56 -7.53 2.40 14.51
C ASN A 56 -6.05 1.99 14.61
N ARG A 57 -5.25 2.27 13.58
CA ARG A 57 -3.84 1.83 13.49
C ARG A 57 -2.85 2.85 14.06
N VAL A 58 -3.15 4.15 13.97
CA VAL A 58 -2.28 5.22 14.48
C VAL A 58 -2.61 5.48 15.96
N LYS A 59 -1.84 4.85 16.86
CA LYS A 59 -2.06 4.94 18.31
C LYS A 59 -1.71 6.31 18.92
N GLN A 60 -0.90 7.12 18.25
CA GLN A 60 -0.48 8.42 18.76
C GLN A 60 -1.60 9.46 18.61
N THR A 61 -2.09 9.98 19.73
CA THR A 61 -3.15 10.99 19.78
C THR A 61 -2.77 12.21 18.95
N GLY A 62 -3.66 12.64 18.05
CA GLY A 62 -3.46 13.80 17.17
C GLY A 62 -2.71 13.52 15.86
N MET A 63 -1.98 12.40 15.75
CA MET A 63 -1.24 12.06 14.52
C MET A 63 -2.14 11.44 13.44
N ALA A 64 -3.21 10.74 13.82
CA ALA A 64 -4.12 10.09 12.88
C ALA A 64 -4.71 11.10 11.87
N HIS A 65 -5.06 12.31 12.32
CA HIS A 65 -5.53 13.37 11.43
C HIS A 65 -4.47 13.80 10.42
N VAL A 66 -3.22 13.98 10.85
CA VAL A 66 -2.10 14.37 9.97
C VAL A 66 -1.79 13.29 8.92
N VAL A 67 -1.83 12.02 9.33
CA VAL A 67 -1.69 10.87 8.43
C VAL A 67 -2.82 10.82 7.41
N TYR A 68 -4.05 11.10 7.85
CA TYR A 68 -5.20 11.17 6.95
C TYR A 68 -5.09 12.33 5.95
N GLU A 69 -4.71 13.54 6.38
CA GLU A 69 -4.43 14.66 5.47
C GLU A 69 -3.35 14.30 4.44
N ARG A 70 -2.34 13.54 4.86
CA ARG A 70 -1.27 13.08 3.98
C ARG A 70 -1.78 12.12 2.90
N VAL A 71 -2.69 11.22 3.25
CA VAL A 71 -3.39 10.35 2.30
C VAL A 71 -4.19 11.17 1.30
N GLU A 72 -4.98 12.14 1.75
CA GLU A 72 -5.75 13.03 0.86
C GLU A 72 -4.84 13.79 -0.12
N VAL A 73 -3.67 14.24 0.34
CA VAL A 73 -2.67 14.87 -0.53
C VAL A 73 -2.18 13.92 -1.61
N GLU A 74 -1.84 12.66 -1.28
CA GLU A 74 -1.38 11.69 -2.28
C GLU A 74 -2.50 11.31 -3.26
N VAL A 75 -3.73 11.13 -2.79
CA VAL A 75 -4.88 10.87 -3.67
C VAL A 75 -5.13 12.05 -4.62
N ALA A 76 -5.02 13.29 -4.14
CA ALA A 76 -5.13 14.48 -4.99
C ALA A 76 -4.03 14.52 -6.07
N GLU A 77 -2.81 14.11 -5.74
CA GLU A 77 -1.71 14.00 -6.71
C GLU A 77 -2.01 12.91 -7.76
N TYR A 78 -2.51 11.74 -7.34
CA TYR A 78 -2.90 10.66 -8.24
C TYR A 78 -4.04 11.06 -9.18
N LEU A 79 -5.00 11.85 -8.70
CA LEU A 79 -6.07 12.42 -9.54
C LEU A 79 -5.53 13.37 -10.60
N SER A 80 -4.44 14.09 -10.32
CA SER A 80 -3.80 14.99 -11.28
C SER A 80 -2.80 14.31 -12.21
N ASN A 81 -2.26 13.15 -11.84
CA ASN A 81 -1.22 12.43 -12.57
C ASN A 81 -1.29 10.93 -12.30
N GLU A 82 -1.91 10.19 -13.22
CA GLU A 82 -2.04 8.73 -13.13
C GLU A 82 -0.68 8.00 -13.12
N GLY A 83 0.36 8.58 -13.70
CA GLY A 83 1.71 8.02 -13.64
C GLY A 83 2.30 7.98 -12.22
N LEU A 84 1.90 8.92 -11.34
CA LEU A 84 2.26 8.85 -9.91
C LEU A 84 1.56 7.68 -9.23
N TYR A 85 0.29 7.47 -9.55
CA TYR A 85 -0.48 6.34 -9.02
C TYR A 85 0.13 5.00 -9.42
N ILE A 86 0.48 4.81 -10.70
CA ILE A 86 1.05 3.54 -11.17
C ILE A 86 2.31 3.19 -10.37
N ARG A 87 3.24 4.15 -10.21
CA ARG A 87 4.46 3.94 -9.43
C ARG A 87 4.17 3.65 -7.96
N ALA A 88 3.23 4.36 -7.35
CA ALA A 88 2.83 4.15 -5.96
C ALA A 88 2.18 2.77 -5.77
N ARG A 89 1.36 2.33 -6.72
CA ARG A 89 0.71 1.02 -6.71
C ARG A 89 1.71 -0.11 -6.81
N ASP A 90 2.69 0.01 -7.72
CA ASP A 90 3.71 -1.01 -7.87
C ASP A 90 4.55 -1.12 -6.58
N ARG A 91 4.93 0.02 -5.99
CA ARG A 91 5.58 0.07 -4.68
C ARG A 91 4.70 -0.51 -3.56
N MET A 92 3.40 -0.23 -3.56
CA MET A 92 2.47 -0.81 -2.58
C MET A 92 2.50 -2.35 -2.66
N PHE A 93 2.52 -2.92 -3.87
CA PHE A 93 2.62 -4.37 -4.01
C PHE A 93 3.94 -4.90 -3.46
N GLU A 94 5.07 -4.26 -3.75
CA GLU A 94 6.38 -4.61 -3.20
C GLU A 94 6.36 -4.64 -1.66
N GLU A 95 5.85 -3.57 -1.02
CA GLU A 95 5.74 -3.49 0.44
C GLU A 95 4.88 -4.62 1.02
N ILE A 96 3.73 -4.92 0.41
CA ILE A 96 2.85 -6.01 0.87
C ILE A 96 3.50 -7.39 0.68
N THR A 97 4.26 -7.59 -0.40
CA THR A 97 4.97 -8.86 -0.62
C THR A 97 6.12 -9.06 0.36
N HIS A 98 6.80 -7.98 0.76
CA HIS A 98 7.84 -8.02 1.77
C HIS A 98 7.28 -8.21 3.19
N ASP A 99 6.15 -7.59 3.51
CA ASP A 99 5.44 -7.77 4.78
C ASP A 99 3.96 -8.10 4.57
N ILE A 100 3.65 -9.39 4.64
CA ILE A 100 2.29 -9.91 4.47
C ILE A 100 1.28 -9.33 5.48
N GLN A 101 1.73 -8.84 6.64
CA GLN A 101 0.81 -8.25 7.62
C GLN A 101 0.15 -6.98 7.08
N LEU A 102 0.81 -6.31 6.14
CA LEU A 102 0.29 -5.13 5.45
C LEU A 102 -0.88 -5.47 4.51
N TYR A 103 -0.98 -6.72 4.03
CA TYR A 103 -2.13 -7.18 3.25
C TYR A 103 -3.46 -7.08 4.02
N GLY A 104 -3.41 -7.13 5.37
CA GLY A 104 -4.58 -6.90 6.21
C GLY A 104 -5.25 -5.55 5.95
N ILE A 105 -4.49 -4.50 5.59
CA ILE A 105 -5.04 -3.18 5.24
C ILE A 105 -5.88 -3.27 3.97
N ALA A 106 -5.46 -4.07 2.98
CA ALA A 106 -6.22 -4.28 1.74
C ALA A 106 -7.52 -5.04 2.00
N LEU A 107 -7.49 -6.04 2.89
CA LEU A 107 -8.70 -6.75 3.33
C LEU A 107 -9.67 -5.82 4.04
N ASP A 108 -9.16 -4.92 4.91
CA ASP A 108 -9.98 -3.95 5.65
C ASP A 108 -10.61 -2.89 4.74
N MET A 109 -9.86 -2.40 3.74
CA MET A 109 -10.31 -1.33 2.84
C MET A 109 -11.25 -1.82 1.74
N LEU A 110 -10.97 -2.99 1.16
CA LEU A 110 -11.65 -3.50 -0.02
C LEU A 110 -12.72 -4.53 0.33
N GLN A 111 -13.44 -4.29 1.42
CA GLN A 111 -14.58 -5.12 1.83
C GLN A 111 -15.79 -4.93 0.90
N GLY A 112 -16.64 -5.96 0.85
CA GLY A 112 -17.91 -5.94 0.15
C GLY A 112 -17.82 -6.22 -1.36
N GLU A 113 -18.96 -6.53 -1.95
CA GLU A 113 -19.06 -6.95 -3.37
C GLU A 113 -18.55 -5.89 -4.35
N LYS A 114 -18.78 -4.60 -4.06
CA LYS A 114 -18.31 -3.48 -4.89
C LYS A 114 -16.78 -3.41 -5.06
N ASN A 115 -16.04 -3.98 -4.10
CA ASN A 115 -14.58 -3.99 -4.11
C ASN A 115 -13.99 -5.37 -4.37
N ALA A 116 -14.81 -6.41 -4.55
CA ALA A 116 -14.36 -7.79 -4.72
C ALA A 116 -13.36 -7.95 -5.89
N SER A 117 -13.61 -7.29 -7.02
CA SER A 117 -12.69 -7.33 -8.17
C SER A 117 -11.34 -6.66 -7.86
N LYS A 118 -11.35 -5.55 -7.12
CA LYS A 118 -10.13 -4.83 -6.70
C LYS A 118 -9.33 -5.66 -5.71
N LEU A 119 -10.01 -6.25 -4.74
CA LEU A 119 -9.38 -7.14 -3.77
C LEU A 119 -8.78 -8.37 -4.45
N GLN A 120 -9.46 -8.92 -5.46
CA GLN A 120 -8.95 -10.02 -6.25
C GLN A 120 -7.67 -9.64 -7.01
N ILE A 121 -7.57 -8.42 -7.55
CA ILE A 121 -6.33 -7.93 -8.18
C ILE A 121 -5.17 -7.94 -7.17
N VAL A 122 -5.38 -7.34 -5.98
CA VAL A 122 -4.34 -7.32 -4.93
C VAL A 122 -3.95 -8.75 -4.55
N ARG A 123 -4.94 -9.62 -4.32
CA ARG A 123 -4.71 -11.03 -3.98
C ARG A 123 -3.89 -11.75 -5.04
N SER A 124 -4.24 -11.61 -6.31
CA SER A 124 -3.54 -12.29 -7.41
C SER A 124 -2.09 -11.84 -7.55
N VAL A 125 -1.80 -10.55 -7.38
CA VAL A 125 -0.42 -10.03 -7.42
C VAL A 125 0.39 -10.58 -6.25
N VAL A 126 -0.16 -10.50 -5.03
CA VAL A 126 0.52 -10.99 -3.82
C VAL A 126 0.76 -12.49 -3.91
N GLN A 127 -0.24 -13.28 -4.29
CA GLN A 127 -0.12 -14.73 -4.44
C GLN A 127 0.95 -15.10 -5.46
N LYS A 128 0.95 -14.45 -6.63
CA LYS A 128 1.95 -14.71 -7.67
C LYS A 128 3.37 -14.47 -7.18
N ALA A 129 3.60 -13.38 -6.43
CA ALA A 129 4.93 -13.07 -5.89
C ALA A 129 5.42 -14.16 -4.92
N TYR A 130 4.55 -14.65 -4.03
CA TYR A 130 4.91 -15.76 -3.12
C TYR A 130 5.16 -17.08 -3.85
N ASP A 131 4.34 -17.40 -4.86
CA ASP A 131 4.52 -18.61 -5.66
C ASP A 131 5.85 -18.59 -6.43
N GLU A 132 6.24 -17.42 -6.96
CA GLU A 132 7.52 -17.19 -7.64
C GLU A 132 8.70 -17.34 -6.67
N GLU A 133 8.66 -16.68 -5.50
CA GLU A 133 9.71 -16.77 -4.49
C GLU A 133 9.93 -18.22 -4.01
N TYR A 134 8.83 -18.94 -3.76
CA TYR A 134 8.89 -20.35 -3.36
C TYR A 134 9.47 -21.25 -4.45
N THR A 135 9.15 -20.98 -5.72
CA THR A 135 9.69 -21.71 -6.87
C THR A 135 11.20 -21.47 -7.02
N ILE A 136 11.65 -20.22 -6.93
CA ILE A 136 13.07 -19.85 -7.00
C ILE A 136 13.87 -20.52 -5.88
N ASN A 137 13.32 -20.57 -4.66
CA ASN A 137 13.97 -21.22 -3.52
C ASN A 137 14.18 -22.73 -3.77
N LYS A 138 13.18 -23.42 -4.34
CA LYS A 138 13.31 -24.84 -4.72
C LYS A 138 14.41 -25.09 -5.75
N GLU A 139 14.49 -24.26 -6.79
CA GLU A 139 15.52 -24.41 -7.82
C GLU A 139 16.92 -24.12 -7.28
N SER A 140 17.06 -23.04 -6.50
CA SER A 140 18.33 -22.66 -5.87
C SER A 140 18.85 -23.76 -4.94
N LYS A 141 17.96 -24.37 -4.14
CA LYS A 141 18.30 -25.50 -3.28
C LYS A 141 18.80 -26.71 -4.07
N ARG A 142 18.15 -27.06 -5.18
CA ARG A 142 18.59 -28.17 -6.06
C ARG A 142 19.97 -27.91 -6.67
N LEU A 143 20.23 -26.67 -7.09
CA LEU A 143 21.54 -26.28 -7.64
C LEU A 143 22.65 -26.43 -6.59
N LEU A 144 22.41 -25.97 -5.36
CA LEU A 144 23.36 -26.11 -4.25
C LEU A 144 23.64 -27.59 -3.93
N GLU A 145 22.60 -28.42 -3.83
CA GLU A 145 22.74 -29.87 -3.60
C GLU A 145 23.56 -30.54 -4.72
N SER A 146 23.33 -30.16 -5.98
CA SER A 146 24.08 -30.71 -7.12
C SER A 146 25.57 -30.34 -7.11
N GLN A 147 25.90 -29.12 -6.66
CA GLN A 147 27.30 -28.67 -6.54
C GLN A 147 28.02 -29.39 -5.40
N GLU A 148 27.37 -29.59 -4.26
CA GLU A 148 27.96 -30.34 -3.14
C GLU A 148 28.25 -31.80 -3.48
N ILE A 149 27.39 -32.45 -4.27
CA ILE A 149 27.61 -33.82 -4.75
C ILE A 149 28.80 -33.85 -5.71
N SER A 150 28.92 -32.89 -6.62
CA SER A 150 30.02 -32.80 -7.58
C SER A 150 31.37 -32.44 -6.95
N LEU A 151 31.39 -31.82 -5.77
CA LEU A 151 32.61 -31.47 -5.03
C LEU A 151 33.10 -32.57 -4.09
N LYS A 152 32.25 -33.56 -3.78
CA LYS A 152 32.54 -34.69 -2.88
C LYS A 152 32.81 -36.01 -3.60
N GLY A 153 32.66 -36.06 -4.92
CA GLY A 153 33.02 -37.20 -5.79
C GLY A 153 34.33 -36.97 -6.51
#